data_AF-A0A495DJI7-F1
#
_entry.id   AF-A0A495DJI7-F1
#
_cell.length_a   1.000
_cell.length_b   1.000
_cell.length_c   1.000
_cell.angle_alpha   90.00
_cell.angle_beta   90.00
_cell.angle_gamma   90.00
#
_symmetry.space_group_name_H-M   'P 1'
#
loop_
_entity.id
_entity.type
_entity.pdbx_description
1 polymer ?
#
loop_
_entity_poly.entity_id
_entity_poly.type
_entity_poly.pdbx_seq_one_letter_code
_entity_poly.pdbx_strand_id
1 'polypeptide(L)'
;MTQFLGATRAASVPVHLIGFHVALDGTRLYDRIALTIDEDGRVGGTLDRIAERDGVPHRAELRGLLVGERLAVMLEFDGVSPSGVMLDLVPEACLHGGAMSGRIAGGDGEAALPYVMAHAPAARLDRSPTHGWGTVLVTPVAAGETVVGIDGPVGAEQTPYSFRTDDNRHVEPTGYGHFVNHACEPSCEIVYDLETALPTLVALRDLAAGDEVTFDYTRTEGQLAGSFQCRCPAPVHKV
;
A
#
# COMPACT_ATOMS: atom_id res chain seq x y z
N MET A 1 -6.44 -14.46 -20.49
CA MET A 1 -5.32 -13.83 -19.75
C MET A 1 -5.35 -12.35 -20.01
N THR A 2 -5.10 -11.52 -18.99
CA THR A 2 -5.25 -10.06 -19.08
C THR A 2 -3.94 -9.38 -18.65
N GLN A 3 -3.49 -8.35 -19.38
CA GLN A 3 -2.34 -7.53 -18.98
C GLN A 3 -2.78 -6.50 -17.94
N PHE A 4 -2.11 -6.43 -16.80
CA PHE A 4 -2.36 -5.42 -15.78
C PHE A 4 -1.13 -5.18 -14.93
N LEU A 5 -0.71 -3.91 -14.82
CA LEU A 5 0.48 -3.47 -14.10
C LEU A 5 1.74 -4.25 -14.52
N GLY A 6 2.00 -4.30 -15.82
CA GLY A 6 3.20 -4.94 -16.39
C GLY A 6 3.26 -6.46 -16.30
N ALA A 7 2.19 -7.13 -15.81
CA ALA A 7 2.15 -8.57 -15.66
C ALA A 7 0.97 -9.20 -16.42
N THR A 8 1.22 -10.37 -17.00
CA THR A 8 0.16 -11.22 -17.58
C THR A 8 -0.52 -12.00 -16.46
N ARG A 9 -1.83 -11.86 -16.33
CA ARG A 9 -2.61 -12.45 -15.23
C ARG A 9 -3.69 -13.40 -15.74
N ALA A 10 -4.00 -14.41 -14.94
CA ALA A 10 -5.19 -15.20 -15.14
C ALA A 10 -6.43 -14.32 -14.91
N ALA A 11 -7.44 -14.49 -15.76
CA ALA A 11 -8.68 -13.73 -15.64
C ALA A 11 -9.39 -14.07 -14.33
N SER A 12 -10.05 -13.07 -13.74
CA SER A 12 -10.85 -13.18 -12.51
C SER A 12 -10.10 -13.66 -11.27
N VAL A 13 -8.76 -13.70 -11.29
CA VAL A 13 -7.95 -13.91 -10.09
C VAL A 13 -7.75 -12.58 -9.37
N PRO A 14 -7.99 -12.50 -8.04
CA PRO A 14 -7.80 -11.26 -7.29
C PRO A 14 -6.38 -10.73 -7.36
N VAL A 15 -6.27 -9.43 -7.58
CA VAL A 15 -5.07 -8.62 -7.46
C VAL A 15 -5.26 -7.75 -6.23
N HIS A 16 -4.33 -7.88 -5.29
CA HIS A 16 -4.32 -7.06 -4.08
C HIS A 16 -3.62 -5.74 -4.35
N LEU A 17 -4.29 -4.66 -3.98
CA LEU A 17 -3.79 -3.29 -4.16
C LEU A 17 -4.03 -2.51 -2.88
N ILE A 18 -3.32 -1.40 -2.74
CA ILE A 18 -3.60 -0.39 -1.73
C ILE A 18 -3.76 0.97 -2.38
N GLY A 19 -4.93 1.56 -2.20
CA GLY A 19 -5.21 2.93 -2.62
C GLY A 19 -4.90 3.93 -1.53
N PHE A 20 -4.61 5.17 -1.91
CA PHE A 20 -4.40 6.28 -0.98
C PHE A 20 -4.90 7.59 -1.57
N HIS A 21 -5.56 8.37 -0.72
CA HIS A 21 -5.83 9.78 -0.96
C HIS A 21 -5.97 10.55 0.35
N VAL A 22 -5.96 11.87 0.23
CA VAL A 22 -6.23 12.79 1.33
C VAL A 22 -7.57 13.46 1.07
N ALA A 23 -8.53 13.32 1.99
CA ALA A 23 -9.84 13.96 1.92
C ALA A 23 -9.73 15.49 2.10
N LEU A 24 -10.81 16.21 1.79
CA LEU A 24 -10.86 17.68 1.88
C LEU A 24 -10.61 18.23 3.29
N ASP A 25 -10.92 17.45 4.32
CA ASP A 25 -10.67 17.78 5.73
C ASP A 25 -9.24 17.44 6.18
N GLY A 26 -8.40 16.93 5.28
CA GLY A 26 -7.03 16.51 5.55
C GLY A 26 -6.90 15.06 6.05
N THR A 27 -8.00 14.31 6.16
CA THR A 27 -7.95 12.91 6.59
C THR A 27 -7.27 12.04 5.55
N ARG A 28 -6.27 11.28 5.98
CA ARG A 28 -5.58 10.27 5.17
C ARG A 28 -6.40 8.99 5.13
N LEU A 29 -6.74 8.55 3.93
CA LEU A 29 -7.60 7.41 3.66
C LEU A 29 -6.86 6.39 2.81
N TYR A 30 -6.84 5.15 3.28
CA TYR A 30 -6.25 4.01 2.61
C TYR A 30 -7.32 3.01 2.21
N ASP A 31 -7.24 2.51 0.99
CA ASP A 31 -8.20 1.58 0.43
C ASP A 31 -7.55 0.21 0.28
N ARG A 32 -7.93 -0.76 1.11
CA ARG A 32 -7.51 -2.16 0.95
C ARG A 32 -8.34 -2.80 -0.14
N ILE A 33 -7.72 -3.16 -1.26
CA ILE A 33 -8.45 -3.57 -2.47
C ILE A 33 -8.15 -5.02 -2.83
N ALA A 34 -9.20 -5.74 -3.23
CA ALA A 34 -9.11 -7.00 -3.95
C ALA A 34 -9.88 -6.86 -5.27
N LEU A 35 -9.16 -6.65 -6.36
CA LEU A 35 -9.71 -6.36 -7.68
C LEU A 35 -9.56 -7.56 -8.60
N THR A 36 -10.57 -7.82 -9.42
CA THR A 36 -10.57 -8.87 -10.44
C THR A 36 -10.81 -8.24 -11.80
N ILE A 37 -10.22 -8.83 -12.85
CA ILE A 37 -10.38 -8.39 -14.23
C ILE A 37 -10.73 -9.59 -15.08
N ASP A 38 -11.85 -9.56 -15.79
CA ASP A 38 -12.22 -10.61 -16.73
C ASP A 38 -11.49 -10.47 -18.08
N GLU A 39 -11.79 -11.38 -19.01
CA GLU A 39 -11.15 -11.38 -20.34
C GLU A 39 -11.60 -10.22 -21.24
N ASP A 40 -12.75 -9.62 -20.94
CA ASP A 40 -13.30 -8.46 -21.64
C ASP A 40 -12.82 -7.13 -21.00
N GLY A 41 -11.98 -7.21 -19.97
CA GLY A 41 -11.50 -6.05 -19.22
C GLY A 41 -12.51 -5.50 -18.21
N ARG A 42 -13.62 -6.20 -17.92
CA ARG A 42 -14.52 -5.76 -16.84
C ARG A 42 -13.84 -5.96 -15.50
N VAL A 43 -13.98 -4.95 -14.67
CA VAL A 43 -13.39 -4.88 -13.35
C VAL A 43 -14.48 -5.08 -12.31
N GLY A 44 -14.20 -5.93 -11.33
CA GLY A 44 -15.05 -6.15 -10.16
C GLY A 44 -14.22 -6.40 -8.91
N GLY A 45 -14.80 -6.29 -7.73
CA GLY A 45 -14.09 -6.63 -6.50
C GLY A 45 -14.62 -5.89 -5.28
N THR A 46 -13.79 -5.85 -4.24
CA THR A 46 -14.15 -5.23 -2.96
C THR A 46 -13.04 -4.30 -2.49
N LEU A 47 -13.43 -3.30 -1.73
CA LEU A 47 -12.56 -2.33 -1.10
C LEU A 47 -12.98 -2.14 0.36
N ASP A 48 -12.01 -2.07 1.27
CA ASP A 48 -12.21 -1.62 2.64
C ASP A 48 -11.46 -0.30 2.83
N ARG A 49 -12.18 0.81 3.02
CA ARG A 49 -11.61 2.14 3.26
C ARG A 49 -11.28 2.32 4.73
N ILE A 50 -10.03 2.64 5.03
CA ILE A 50 -9.48 2.78 6.37
C ILE A 50 -8.98 4.21 6.53
N ALA A 51 -9.55 4.94 7.49
CA ALA A 51 -8.96 6.19 7.94
C ALA A 51 -7.77 5.90 8.86
N GLU A 52 -6.66 6.61 8.66
CA GLU A 52 -5.42 6.46 9.43
C GLU A 52 -5.65 6.53 10.96
N ARG A 53 -6.67 7.29 11.41
CA ARG A 53 -6.96 7.53 12.83
C ARG A 53 -8.03 6.61 13.43
N ASP A 54 -9.05 6.24 12.66
CA ASP A 54 -10.22 5.56 13.20
C ASP A 54 -10.11 4.04 13.10
N GLY A 55 -9.31 3.52 12.17
CA GLY A 55 -9.00 2.10 12.02
C GLY A 55 -10.16 1.15 11.71
N VAL A 56 -11.41 1.64 11.75
CA VAL A 56 -12.63 0.93 11.38
C VAL A 56 -12.77 0.97 9.85
N PRO A 57 -12.80 -0.18 9.17
CA PRO A 57 -12.94 -0.18 7.73
C PRO A 57 -14.38 0.05 7.28
N HIS A 58 -14.55 0.89 6.26
CA HIS A 58 -15.81 1.12 5.57
C HIS A 58 -15.80 0.39 4.23
N ARG A 59 -16.66 -0.60 4.10
CA ARG A 59 -16.69 -1.46 2.92
C ARG A 59 -17.36 -0.78 1.73
N ALA A 60 -16.79 -1.03 0.55
CA ALA A 60 -17.39 -0.74 -0.74
C ALA A 60 -17.22 -1.91 -1.71
N GLU A 61 -18.17 -2.06 -2.62
CA GLU A 61 -18.00 -2.87 -3.82
C GLU A 61 -17.41 -1.98 -4.92
N LEU A 62 -16.55 -2.56 -5.77
CA LEU A 62 -15.93 -1.85 -6.90
C LEU A 62 -16.34 -2.50 -8.21
N ARG A 63 -16.69 -1.68 -9.20
CA ARG A 63 -17.07 -2.10 -10.56
C ARG A 63 -16.49 -1.14 -11.57
N GLY A 64 -16.04 -1.63 -12.71
CA GLY A 64 -15.40 -0.76 -13.68
C GLY A 64 -14.98 -1.45 -14.96
N LEU A 65 -14.11 -0.77 -15.70
CA LEU A 65 -13.46 -1.30 -16.90
C LEU A 65 -11.97 -0.92 -16.91
N LEU A 66 -11.17 -1.86 -17.38
CA LEU A 66 -9.80 -1.64 -17.83
C LEU A 66 -9.82 -1.50 -19.36
N VAL A 67 -9.44 -0.33 -19.87
CA VAL A 67 -9.36 -0.07 -21.32
C VAL A 67 -7.92 0.30 -21.68
N GLY A 68 -7.22 -0.62 -22.34
CA GLY A 68 -5.76 -0.53 -22.46
C GLY A 68 -5.13 -0.63 -21.07
N GLU A 69 -4.40 0.40 -20.65
CA GLU A 69 -3.82 0.47 -19.29
C GLU A 69 -4.57 1.43 -18.36
N ARG A 70 -5.65 2.07 -18.84
CA ARG A 70 -6.46 3.00 -18.05
C ARG A 70 -7.55 2.25 -17.30
N LEU A 71 -7.63 2.48 -15.99
CA LEU A 71 -8.57 1.86 -15.08
C LEU A 71 -9.63 2.87 -14.64
N ALA A 72 -10.88 2.65 -15.03
CA ALA A 72 -12.03 3.45 -14.61
C ALA A 72 -12.92 2.61 -13.70
N VAL A 73 -13.13 3.04 -12.46
CA VAL A 73 -13.82 2.26 -11.42
C VAL A 73 -14.81 3.14 -10.68
N MET A 74 -16.00 2.60 -10.41
CA MET A 74 -16.99 3.15 -9.51
C MET A 74 -16.96 2.36 -8.21
N LEU A 75 -16.99 3.06 -7.08
CA LEU A 75 -17.08 2.51 -5.73
C LEU A 75 -18.48 2.78 -5.16
N GLU A 76 -19.08 1.75 -4.60
CA GLU A 76 -20.39 1.79 -3.95
C GLU A 76 -20.23 1.42 -2.48
N PHE A 77 -20.26 2.42 -1.59
CA PHE A 77 -20.13 2.22 -0.14
C PHE A 77 -21.45 1.79 0.49
N ASP A 78 -21.37 0.89 1.48
CA ASP A 78 -22.54 0.42 2.21
C ASP A 78 -23.28 1.57 2.92
N GLY A 79 -24.58 1.72 2.65
CA GLY A 79 -25.44 2.66 3.37
C GLY A 79 -25.35 4.14 2.95
N VAL A 80 -24.59 4.47 1.91
CA VAL A 80 -24.55 5.81 1.31
C VAL A 80 -25.46 5.88 0.08
N SER A 81 -26.21 6.97 -0.08
CA SER A 81 -27.07 7.24 -1.26
C SER A 81 -26.23 7.26 -2.57
N PRO A 82 -26.80 7.05 -3.77
CA PRO A 82 -26.12 6.47 -4.94
C PRO A 82 -25.21 7.44 -5.72
N SER A 83 -24.62 8.46 -5.10
CA SER A 83 -23.54 9.23 -5.72
C SER A 83 -22.24 8.43 -5.62
N GLY A 84 -22.15 7.36 -6.44
CA GLY A 84 -20.99 6.48 -6.52
C GLY A 84 -19.68 7.27 -6.66
N VAL A 85 -18.64 6.80 -5.99
CA VAL A 85 -17.33 7.46 -6.03
C VAL A 85 -16.56 6.93 -7.23
N MET A 86 -16.09 7.82 -8.09
CA MET A 86 -15.39 7.48 -9.32
C MET A 86 -13.88 7.58 -9.14
N LEU A 87 -13.17 6.57 -9.65
CA LEU A 87 -11.73 6.53 -9.84
C LEU A 87 -11.44 6.46 -11.34
N ASP A 88 -10.46 7.24 -11.76
CA ASP A 88 -9.95 7.24 -13.14
C ASP A 88 -8.43 7.32 -13.09
N LEU A 89 -7.78 6.19 -13.39
CA LEU A 89 -6.38 5.94 -13.08
C LEU A 89 -5.61 5.49 -14.30
N VAL A 90 -4.35 5.89 -14.38
CA VAL A 90 -3.37 5.47 -15.39
C VAL A 90 -2.11 4.95 -14.71
N PRO A 91 -1.28 4.14 -15.38
CA PRO A 91 -0.05 3.65 -14.79
C PRO A 91 0.89 4.77 -14.35
N GLU A 92 1.60 4.55 -13.26
CA GLU A 92 2.64 5.43 -12.72
C GLU A 92 3.91 4.62 -12.41
N ALA A 93 5.06 5.28 -12.52
CA ALA A 93 6.32 4.70 -12.09
C ALA A 93 6.37 4.52 -10.56
N CYS A 94 6.98 3.43 -10.12
CA CYS A 94 7.23 3.14 -8.71
C CYS A 94 8.51 2.33 -8.59
N LEU A 95 9.08 2.24 -7.40
CA LEU A 95 10.32 1.50 -7.17
C LEU A 95 10.16 -0.01 -7.36
N HIS A 96 9.01 -0.56 -6.97
CA HIS A 96 8.78 -2.00 -7.01
C HIS A 96 7.31 -2.34 -7.23
N GLY A 97 7.08 -3.35 -8.09
CA GLY A 97 5.74 -3.83 -8.41
C GLY A 97 5.09 -2.98 -9.49
N GLY A 98 3.96 -2.36 -9.16
CA GLY A 98 3.27 -1.45 -10.08
C GLY A 98 2.44 -0.41 -9.33
N ALA A 99 2.20 0.73 -9.98
CA ALA A 99 1.36 1.78 -9.43
C ALA A 99 0.45 2.37 -10.51
N MET A 100 -0.63 3.00 -10.05
CA MET A 100 -1.48 3.85 -10.86
C MET A 100 -1.78 5.14 -10.11
N SER A 101 -2.00 6.22 -10.83
CA SER A 101 -2.53 7.46 -10.26
C SER A 101 -3.53 8.14 -11.15
N GLY A 102 -4.26 9.05 -10.53
CA GLY A 102 -5.26 9.84 -11.20
C GLY A 102 -6.10 10.56 -10.16
N ARG A 103 -7.43 10.45 -10.28
CA ARG A 103 -8.32 11.19 -9.40
C ARG A 103 -9.45 10.35 -8.83
N ILE A 104 -9.88 10.74 -7.64
CA ILE A 104 -11.10 10.28 -6.97
C ILE A 104 -12.12 11.42 -6.92
N ALA A 105 -13.37 11.16 -7.30
CA ALA A 105 -14.44 12.15 -7.28
C ALA A 105 -15.73 11.54 -6.73
N GLY A 106 -16.43 12.25 -5.83
CA GLY A 106 -17.78 11.89 -5.44
C GLY A 106 -18.78 12.12 -6.58
N GLY A 107 -19.93 11.44 -6.54
CA GLY A 107 -20.94 11.56 -7.60
C GLY A 107 -21.65 12.92 -7.70
N ASP A 108 -21.48 13.82 -6.72
CA ASP A 108 -22.22 15.09 -6.60
C ASP A 108 -21.41 16.35 -6.99
N GLY A 109 -20.39 16.21 -7.83
CA GLY A 109 -19.64 17.36 -8.36
C GLY A 109 -18.61 17.96 -7.40
N GLU A 110 -18.18 17.19 -6.39
CA GLU A 110 -17.03 17.54 -5.56
C GLU A 110 -15.74 17.66 -6.40
N ALA A 111 -14.81 18.50 -5.94
CA ALA A 111 -13.52 18.63 -6.58
C ALA A 111 -12.79 17.28 -6.55
N ALA A 112 -12.48 16.73 -7.72
CA ALA A 112 -11.76 15.47 -7.82
C ALA A 112 -10.38 15.59 -7.14
N LEU A 113 -10.05 14.72 -6.21
CA LEU A 113 -8.81 14.74 -5.43
C LEU A 113 -7.77 13.79 -6.05
N PRO A 114 -6.46 14.03 -5.86
CA PRO A 114 -5.43 13.09 -6.25
C PRO A 114 -5.63 11.73 -5.58
N TYR A 115 -5.41 10.66 -6.33
CA TYR A 115 -5.47 9.28 -5.84
C TYR A 115 -4.31 8.49 -6.41
N VAL A 116 -3.70 7.65 -5.58
CA VAL A 116 -2.69 6.68 -6.00
C VAL A 116 -3.12 5.28 -5.61
N MET A 117 -2.71 4.29 -6.38
CA MET A 117 -2.99 2.87 -6.15
C MET A 117 -1.72 2.08 -6.38
N ALA A 118 -1.20 1.44 -5.33
CA ALA A 118 0.02 0.67 -5.37
C ALA A 118 -0.25 -0.84 -5.37
N HIS A 119 0.63 -1.58 -6.03
CA HIS A 119 0.65 -3.04 -6.09
C HIS A 119 2.05 -3.57 -5.76
N ALA A 120 2.14 -4.38 -4.72
CA ALA A 120 3.30 -5.21 -4.43
C ALA A 120 2.94 -6.67 -4.77
N PRO A 121 3.62 -7.34 -5.71
CA PRO A 121 3.19 -8.64 -6.25
C PRO A 121 2.95 -9.73 -5.21
N ALA A 122 3.79 -9.76 -4.18
CA ALA A 122 3.76 -10.77 -3.14
C ALA A 122 2.98 -10.34 -1.89
N ALA A 123 2.36 -9.16 -1.85
CA ALA A 123 1.83 -8.61 -0.61
C ALA A 123 0.36 -8.16 -0.68
N ARG A 124 -0.30 -8.15 0.48
CA ARG A 124 -1.60 -7.52 0.70
C ARG A 124 -1.61 -6.82 2.06
N LEU A 125 -2.56 -5.89 2.25
CA LEU A 125 -2.85 -5.35 3.57
C LEU A 125 -3.77 -6.32 4.32
N ASP A 126 -3.44 -6.64 5.57
CA ASP A 126 -4.24 -7.51 6.43
C ASP A 126 -4.10 -7.12 7.91
N ARG A 127 -4.85 -7.78 8.79
CA ARG A 127 -4.70 -7.58 10.24
C ARG A 127 -3.34 -8.11 10.69
N SER A 128 -2.63 -7.29 11.45
CA SER A 128 -1.29 -7.61 11.95
C SER A 128 -1.39 -8.30 13.32
N PRO A 129 -0.59 -9.36 13.57
CA PRO A 129 -0.37 -9.88 14.91
C PRO A 129 0.47 -8.94 15.79
N THR A 130 1.27 -8.06 15.17
CA THR A 130 2.12 -7.08 15.86
C THR A 130 1.29 -5.88 16.31
N HIS A 131 0.68 -5.16 15.37
CA HIS A 131 -0.10 -3.95 15.67
C HIS A 131 -1.07 -3.57 14.54
N GLY A 132 -2.36 -3.50 14.85
CA GLY A 132 -3.38 -2.94 13.94
C GLY A 132 -3.45 -3.65 12.58
N TRP A 133 -2.96 -2.95 11.55
CA TRP A 133 -2.85 -3.42 10.17
C TRP A 133 -1.39 -3.66 9.81
N GLY A 134 -1.13 -4.61 8.92
CA GLY A 134 0.20 -4.96 8.46
C GLY A 134 0.21 -5.39 7.00
N THR A 135 1.35 -5.17 6.35
CA THR A 135 1.64 -5.75 5.05
C THR A 135 2.02 -7.21 5.23
N VAL A 136 1.26 -8.11 4.61
CA VAL A 136 1.37 -9.57 4.77
C VAL A 136 1.60 -10.23 3.42
N LEU A 137 2.48 -11.22 3.38
CA LEU A 137 2.77 -11.96 2.16
C LEU A 137 1.61 -12.87 1.73
N VAL A 138 1.34 -12.93 0.43
CA VAL A 138 0.35 -13.85 -0.17
C VAL A 138 1.01 -14.99 -0.92
N THR A 139 2.30 -14.88 -1.22
CA THR A 139 3.14 -15.92 -1.81
C THR A 139 4.48 -15.97 -1.07
N PRO A 140 5.20 -17.11 -1.12
CA PRO A 140 6.57 -17.16 -0.62
C PRO A 140 7.47 -16.14 -1.33
N VAL A 141 8.49 -15.66 -0.61
CA VAL A 141 9.52 -14.75 -1.10
C VAL A 141 10.88 -15.28 -0.64
N ALA A 142 11.85 -15.38 -1.55
CA ALA A 142 13.18 -15.87 -1.23
C ALA A 142 14.03 -14.79 -0.55
N ALA A 143 15.02 -15.20 0.24
CA ALA A 143 16.01 -14.29 0.80
C ALA A 143 16.66 -13.42 -0.30
N GLY A 144 16.77 -12.11 -0.07
CA GLY A 144 17.35 -11.14 -1.00
C GLY A 144 16.38 -10.61 -2.06
N GLU A 145 15.14 -11.08 -2.13
CA GLU A 145 14.13 -10.53 -3.05
C GLU A 145 13.49 -9.25 -2.48
N THR A 146 13.22 -8.28 -3.35
CA THR A 146 12.45 -7.07 -3.00
C THR A 146 10.99 -7.42 -2.78
N VAL A 147 10.43 -6.89 -1.69
CA VAL A 147 9.05 -7.13 -1.25
C VAL A 147 8.15 -5.92 -1.47
N VAL A 148 8.61 -4.74 -1.06
CA VAL A 148 7.83 -3.49 -1.08
C VAL A 148 8.75 -2.33 -1.43
N GLY A 149 8.34 -1.49 -2.39
CA GLY A 149 8.94 -0.18 -2.64
C GLY A 149 8.30 0.87 -1.73
N ILE A 150 9.10 1.80 -1.22
CA ILE A 150 8.61 2.91 -0.39
C ILE A 150 8.53 4.17 -1.24
N ASP A 151 7.38 4.35 -1.87
CA ASP A 151 7.05 5.51 -2.71
C ASP A 151 6.16 6.52 -1.97
N GLY A 152 6.33 7.81 -2.29
CA GLY A 152 5.51 8.89 -1.76
C GLY A 152 6.20 10.26 -1.78
N PRO A 153 5.56 11.30 -1.24
CA PRO A 153 6.16 12.63 -1.11
C PRO A 153 7.44 12.59 -0.27
N VAL A 154 8.50 13.24 -0.76
CA VAL A 154 9.78 13.34 -0.06
C VAL A 154 9.99 14.75 0.49
N GLY A 155 10.29 14.86 1.78
CA GLY A 155 10.49 16.12 2.48
C GLY A 155 11.52 16.03 3.60
N ALA A 156 11.70 17.11 4.35
CA ALA A 156 12.63 17.14 5.49
C ALA A 156 11.99 16.62 6.80
N GLU A 157 10.67 16.43 6.82
CA GLU A 157 9.93 16.09 8.03
C GLU A 157 9.91 14.59 8.28
N GLN A 158 10.41 14.18 9.45
CA GLN A 158 10.24 12.83 9.97
C GLN A 158 8.86 12.70 10.61
N THR A 159 8.09 11.70 10.18
CA THR A 159 6.82 11.30 10.78
C THR A 159 6.92 9.89 11.37
N PRO A 160 5.96 9.44 12.19
CA PRO A 160 5.92 8.06 12.68
C PRO A 160 5.84 6.98 11.59
N TYR A 161 5.49 7.36 10.36
CA TYR A 161 5.30 6.44 9.22
C TYR A 161 6.34 6.65 8.11
N SER A 162 7.06 7.77 8.14
CA SER A 162 8.06 8.09 7.13
C SER A 162 9.28 7.19 7.21
N PHE A 163 9.96 7.02 6.08
CA PHE A 163 11.23 6.31 6.01
C PHE A 163 12.35 7.29 5.65
N ARG A 164 13.47 7.23 6.38
CA ARG A 164 14.66 7.99 5.98
C ARG A 164 15.24 7.46 4.68
N THR A 165 15.40 8.36 3.71
CA THR A 165 16.08 8.17 2.41
C THR A 165 17.61 8.28 2.56
N ASP A 166 18.37 7.80 1.57
CA ASP A 166 19.85 7.84 1.62
C ASP A 166 20.43 9.26 1.52
N ASP A 167 19.64 10.23 1.05
CA ASP A 167 20.00 11.65 0.97
C ASP A 167 19.61 12.47 2.21
N ASN A 168 19.26 11.80 3.32
CA ASN A 168 18.83 12.38 4.60
C ASN A 168 17.52 13.16 4.56
N ARG A 169 16.64 12.86 3.59
CA ARG A 169 15.23 13.26 3.62
C ARG A 169 14.34 12.12 4.10
N HIS A 170 13.04 12.37 4.15
CA HIS A 170 12.03 11.42 4.57
C HIS A 170 10.99 11.25 3.48
N VAL A 171 10.72 10.01 3.08
CA VAL A 171 9.59 9.66 2.22
C VAL A 171 8.39 9.31 3.09
N GLU A 172 7.26 9.94 2.82
CA GLU A 172 5.98 9.66 3.46
C GLU A 172 5.22 8.64 2.61
N PRO A 173 5.12 7.36 3.02
CA PRO A 173 4.60 6.32 2.16
C PRO A 173 3.10 6.50 1.85
N THR A 174 2.74 6.34 0.58
CA THR A 174 1.36 6.37 0.10
C THR A 174 0.80 4.99 -0.25
N GLY A 175 1.54 3.93 0.06
CA GLY A 175 1.15 2.54 -0.21
C GLY A 175 1.45 1.59 0.95
N TYR A 176 1.89 0.38 0.62
CA TYR A 176 2.14 -0.69 1.60
C TYR A 176 3.14 -0.28 2.68
N GLY A 177 4.12 0.56 2.34
CA GLY A 177 5.11 1.11 3.28
C GLY A 177 4.51 1.72 4.55
N HIS A 178 3.32 2.35 4.45
CA HIS A 178 2.64 2.93 5.61
C HIS A 178 2.23 1.88 6.66
N PHE A 179 2.01 0.64 6.22
CA PHE A 179 1.55 -0.48 7.03
C PHE A 179 2.64 -1.53 7.24
N VAL A 180 3.91 -1.13 7.30
CA VAL A 180 5.01 -2.02 7.65
C VAL A 180 5.37 -1.79 9.11
N ASN A 181 5.10 -2.78 9.95
CA ASN A 181 5.31 -2.67 11.39
C ASN A 181 6.78 -2.88 11.80
N HIS A 182 7.09 -2.45 13.02
CA HIS A 182 8.38 -2.73 13.64
C HIS A 182 8.48 -4.18 14.13
N ALA A 183 9.62 -4.81 13.87
CA ALA A 183 10.06 -5.99 14.63
C ALA A 183 11.55 -5.89 14.99
N CYS A 184 11.90 -6.35 16.20
CA CYS A 184 13.27 -6.37 16.67
C CYS A 184 14.12 -7.44 15.96
N GLU A 185 13.47 -8.54 15.53
CA GLU A 185 14.00 -9.54 14.59
C GLU A 185 13.18 -9.44 13.30
N PRO A 186 13.51 -8.49 12.40
CA PRO A 186 12.64 -8.17 11.26
C PRO A 186 12.69 -9.24 10.17
N SER A 187 11.63 -9.28 9.37
CA SER A 187 11.58 -10.09 8.14
C SER A 187 12.32 -9.45 6.98
N CYS A 188 12.43 -8.12 6.95
CA CYS A 188 13.08 -7.38 5.89
C CYS A 188 14.12 -6.37 6.40
N GLU A 189 15.06 -6.02 5.53
CA GLU A 189 15.95 -4.89 5.68
C GLU A 189 15.66 -3.81 4.63
N ILE A 190 16.23 -2.62 4.84
CA ILE A 190 16.11 -1.51 3.92
C ILE A 190 17.32 -1.49 3.00
N VAL A 191 17.06 -1.46 1.69
CA VAL A 191 18.05 -1.25 0.65
C VAL A 191 17.63 0.00 -0.14
N TYR A 192 18.59 0.89 -0.37
CA TYR A 192 18.34 2.15 -1.05
C TYR A 192 18.56 2.00 -2.56
N ASP A 193 17.61 2.54 -3.32
CA ASP A 193 17.77 2.69 -4.75
C ASP A 193 18.84 3.76 -5.05
N LEU A 194 19.75 3.45 -5.97
CA LEU A 194 20.93 4.29 -6.23
C LEU A 194 20.61 5.57 -7.00
N GLU A 195 19.49 5.62 -7.72
CA GLU A 195 19.10 6.77 -8.55
C GLU A 195 18.19 7.72 -7.80
N THR A 196 17.24 7.18 -7.03
CA THR A 196 16.20 7.95 -6.34
C THR A 196 16.48 8.17 -4.86
N ALA A 197 17.44 7.45 -4.27
CA ALA A 197 17.73 7.39 -2.83
C ALA A 197 16.56 6.86 -1.98
N LEU A 198 15.49 6.35 -2.61
CA LEU A 198 14.33 5.85 -1.92
C LEU A 198 14.57 4.44 -1.34
N PRO A 199 13.96 4.11 -0.20
CA PRO A 199 14.10 2.80 0.41
C PRO A 199 13.21 1.75 -0.27
N THR A 200 13.72 0.52 -0.30
CA THR A 200 12.95 -0.70 -0.60
C THR A 200 13.13 -1.69 0.53
N LEU A 201 12.11 -2.50 0.79
CA LEU A 201 12.18 -3.60 1.74
C LEU A 201 12.58 -4.87 1.02
N VAL A 202 13.68 -5.48 1.48
CA VAL A 202 14.26 -6.70 0.92
C VAL A 202 14.24 -7.80 1.97
N ALA A 203 13.83 -9.01 1.59
CA ALA A 203 13.69 -10.13 2.50
C ALA A 203 15.06 -10.56 3.07
N LEU A 204 15.17 -10.66 4.40
CA LEU A 204 16.41 -11.08 5.09
C LEU A 204 16.63 -12.60 5.09
N ARG A 205 15.57 -13.34 4.83
CA ARG A 205 15.50 -14.81 4.85
C ARG A 205 14.37 -15.26 3.94
N ASP A 206 14.26 -16.56 3.70
CA ASP A 206 13.07 -17.10 3.05
C ASP A 206 11.83 -16.82 3.92
N LEU A 207 10.80 -16.27 3.30
CA LEU A 207 9.53 -15.91 3.91
C LEU A 207 8.40 -16.73 3.30
N ALA A 208 7.48 -17.17 4.14
CA ALA A 208 6.30 -17.92 3.70
C ALA A 208 5.13 -16.99 3.39
N ALA A 209 4.17 -17.49 2.59
CA ALA A 209 2.86 -16.83 2.51
C ALA A 209 2.23 -16.77 3.93
N GLY A 210 1.72 -15.60 4.30
CA GLY A 210 1.21 -15.30 5.64
C GLY A 210 2.22 -14.64 6.58
N ASP A 211 3.52 -14.60 6.23
CA ASP A 211 4.49 -13.85 7.02
C ASP A 211 4.22 -12.34 6.93
N GLU A 212 4.37 -11.64 8.05
CA GLU A 212 4.29 -10.18 8.10
C GLU A 212 5.59 -9.54 7.61
N VAL A 213 5.47 -8.53 6.77
CA VAL A 213 6.59 -7.67 6.34
C VAL A 213 6.86 -6.67 7.46
N THR A 214 8.07 -6.70 8.01
CA THR A 214 8.49 -5.90 9.15
C THR A 214 9.91 -5.40 8.96
N PHE A 215 10.26 -4.29 9.61
CA PHE A 215 11.63 -3.79 9.64
C PHE A 215 12.03 -3.24 11.01
N ASP A 216 13.32 -3.02 11.21
CA ASP A 216 13.84 -2.42 12.43
C ASP A 216 13.86 -0.90 12.33
N TYR A 217 12.93 -0.21 13.02
CA TYR A 217 12.82 1.26 12.95
C TYR A 217 14.09 1.95 13.48
N THR A 218 14.82 1.28 14.39
CA THR A 218 16.04 1.83 14.98
C THR A 218 17.24 1.81 14.04
N ARG A 219 17.18 1.04 12.94
CA ARG A 219 18.26 0.94 11.96
C ARG A 219 18.30 2.15 11.03
N THR A 220 17.16 2.74 10.72
CA THR A 220 17.07 3.87 9.78
C THR A 220 16.98 5.21 10.47
N GLU A 221 16.42 5.26 11.67
CA GLU A 221 16.20 6.54 12.35
C GLU A 221 17.29 6.78 13.39
N GLY A 222 17.95 7.94 13.34
CA GLY A 222 18.91 8.32 14.40
C GLY A 222 18.24 8.51 15.76
N GLN A 223 17.01 9.03 15.73
CA GLN A 223 16.07 9.08 16.84
C GLN A 223 14.67 8.79 16.28
N LEU A 224 13.90 7.94 16.96
CA LEU A 224 12.52 7.66 16.57
C LEU A 224 11.64 8.90 16.75
N ALA A 225 10.71 9.13 15.80
CA ALA A 225 9.73 10.22 15.87
C ALA A 225 8.83 10.16 17.12
N GLY A 226 8.68 8.98 17.73
CA GLY A 226 7.96 8.78 18.98
C GLY A 226 8.30 7.44 19.63
N SER A 227 8.11 7.34 20.95
CA SER A 227 8.22 6.08 21.67
C SER A 227 6.96 5.24 21.50
N PHE A 228 7.13 3.92 21.50
CA PHE A 228 6.02 2.97 21.47
C PHE A 228 6.42 1.70 22.23
N GLN A 229 5.43 0.94 22.69
CA GLN A 229 5.68 -0.38 23.26
C GLN A 229 5.73 -1.40 22.13
N CYS A 230 6.90 -2.01 21.90
CA CYS A 230 7.02 -3.08 20.91
C CYS A 230 6.16 -4.29 21.32
N ARG A 231 5.48 -4.87 20.33
CA ARG A 231 4.64 -6.07 20.49
C ARG A 231 5.08 -7.19 19.54
N CYS A 232 6.26 -7.07 18.94
CA CYS A 232 6.79 -8.08 18.05
C CYS A 232 7.11 -9.37 18.84
N PRO A 233 7.18 -10.53 18.16
CA PRO A 233 7.37 -11.83 18.81
C PRO A 233 8.81 -12.06 19.31
N ALA A 234 9.74 -11.12 19.11
CA ALA A 234 11.13 -11.28 19.53
C ALA A 234 11.25 -11.41 21.07
N PRO A 235 12.15 -12.26 21.57
CA PRO A 235 12.34 -12.47 23.01
C PRO A 235 12.99 -11.27 23.71
N VAL A 236 13.71 -10.43 22.96
CA VAL A 236 14.36 -9.21 23.45
C VAL A 236 13.97 -8.05 22.56
N HIS A 237 13.42 -6.98 23.15
CA HIS A 237 13.01 -5.78 22.42
C HIS A 237 14.13 -4.74 22.39
N LYS A 238 14.26 -4.04 21.26
CA LYS A 238 15.27 -2.99 21.01
C LYS A 238 14.80 -1.58 21.33
N VAL A 239 13.49 -1.41 21.54
CA VAL A 239 12.79 -0.13 21.79
C VAL A 239 12.04 -0.17 23.11
#